data_AF-K1S5Y5-F1
#
_entry.id   AF-K1S5Y5-F1
#
_cell.length_a   1.000
_cell.length_b   1.000
_cell.length_c   1.000
_cell.angle_alpha   90.00
_cell.angle_beta   90.00
_cell.angle_gamma   90.00
#
_symmetry.space_group_name_H-M   'P 1'
#
loop_
_entity.id
_entity.type
_entity.pdbx_description
1 polymer ?
#
loop_
_entity_poly.entity_id
_entity_poly.type
_entity_poly.pdbx_seq_one_letter_code
_entity_poly.pdbx_strand_id
1 'polypeptide(L)'
;MLLDKQIEISKELMDFIKDSPTAFHVVKNFSTMLEKAGFIKLNERNKWKIEQGGKYYVTRNNSSIIAFQVPDNMDFYNFQIAAAHSDSPAFKIKENPEMVEDNNYVTLNVEKYGGMLMAPWFD
;
A
#
# COMPACT_ATOMS: atom_id res chain seq x y z
N MET A 1 29.00 -6.55 -9.06
CA MET A 1 28.03 -7.65 -8.81
C MET A 1 27.10 -7.37 -7.61
N LEU A 2 27.60 -7.15 -6.39
CA LEU A 2 26.74 -6.77 -5.24
C LEU A 2 26.16 -5.36 -5.36
N LEU A 3 27.00 -4.39 -5.75
CA LEU A 3 26.59 -3.00 -5.95
C LEU A 3 25.52 -2.86 -7.05
N ASP A 4 25.71 -3.56 -8.18
CA ASP A 4 24.76 -3.52 -9.31
C ASP A 4 23.37 -4.02 -8.88
N LYS A 5 23.33 -5.08 -8.06
CA LYS A 5 22.07 -5.60 -7.51
C LYS A 5 21.38 -4.61 -6.57
N GLN A 6 22.14 -3.89 -5.74
CA GLN A 6 21.59 -2.86 -4.85
C GLN A 6 21.03 -1.67 -5.63
N ILE A 7 21.72 -1.26 -6.69
CA ILE A 7 21.27 -0.20 -7.59
C ILE A 7 19.97 -0.60 -8.26
N GLU A 8 19.87 -1.85 -8.73
CA GLU A 8 18.64 -2.33 -9.37
C GLU A 8 17.45 -2.36 -8.41
N ILE A 9 17.63 -2.90 -7.20
CA ILE A 9 16.57 -2.89 -6.16
C ILE A 9 16.13 -1.45 -5.83
N SER A 10 17.07 -0.51 -5.79
CA SER A 10 16.75 0.90 -5.52
C SER A 10 15.91 1.50 -6.65
N LYS A 11 16.20 1.18 -7.91
CA LYS A 11 15.39 1.63 -9.05
C LYS A 11 13.99 1.04 -9.01
N GLU A 12 13.87 -0.27 -8.78
CA GLU A 12 12.57 -0.95 -8.63
C GLU A 12 11.73 -0.33 -7.51
N LEU A 13 12.36 0.03 -6.37
CA LEU A 13 11.70 0.74 -5.29
C LEU A 13 11.23 2.14 -5.70
N MET A 14 12.08 2.90 -6.40
CA MET A 14 11.71 4.24 -6.88
C MET A 14 10.53 4.19 -7.86
N ASP A 15 10.52 3.22 -8.78
CA ASP A 15 9.41 2.99 -9.70
C ASP A 15 8.14 2.59 -8.93
N PHE A 16 8.25 1.70 -7.94
CA PHE A 16 7.12 1.33 -7.09
C PHE A 16 6.53 2.53 -6.33
N ILE A 17 7.37 3.40 -5.77
CA ILE A 17 6.93 4.61 -5.07
C ILE A 17 6.21 5.56 -6.05
N LYS A 18 6.81 5.78 -7.23
CA LYS A 18 6.23 6.62 -8.28
C LYS A 18 4.84 6.15 -8.72
N ASP A 19 4.67 4.84 -8.87
CA ASP A 19 3.41 4.23 -9.29
C ASP A 19 2.40 4.07 -8.13
N SER A 20 2.79 4.43 -6.89
CA SER A 20 2.00 4.22 -5.68
C SER A 20 1.74 5.51 -4.88
N PRO A 21 1.09 6.54 -5.47
CA PRO A 21 0.94 7.86 -4.83
C PRO A 21 0.03 7.87 -3.58
N THR A 22 -0.71 6.79 -3.32
CA THR A 22 -1.57 6.67 -2.13
C THR A 22 -1.54 5.24 -1.62
N ALA A 23 -1.92 5.00 -0.35
CA ALA A 23 -2.08 3.65 0.21
C ALA A 23 -2.95 2.70 -0.64
N PHE A 24 -3.98 3.21 -1.33
CA PHE A 24 -4.81 2.40 -2.24
C PHE A 24 -4.04 1.88 -3.46
N HIS A 25 -3.17 2.72 -4.02
CA HIS A 25 -2.30 2.35 -5.13
C HIS A 25 -1.22 1.37 -4.66
N VAL A 26 -0.64 1.58 -3.47
CA VAL A 26 0.29 0.62 -2.85
C VAL A 26 -0.36 -0.76 -2.76
N VAL A 27 -1.57 -0.86 -2.19
CA VAL A 27 -2.28 -2.14 -2.06
C VAL A 27 -2.60 -2.77 -3.41
N LYS A 28 -3.04 -1.99 -4.40
CA LYS A 28 -3.30 -2.49 -5.76
C LYS A 28 -2.04 -3.07 -6.42
N ASN A 29 -0.94 -2.31 -6.38
CA ASN A 29 0.33 -2.70 -6.99
C ASN A 29 0.92 -3.91 -6.27
N PHE A 30 0.90 -3.92 -4.93
CA PHE A 30 1.38 -5.04 -4.13
C PHE A 30 0.52 -6.30 -4.32
N SER A 31 -0.81 -6.16 -4.44
CA SER A 31 -1.70 -7.28 -4.79
C SER A 31 -1.32 -7.90 -6.14
N THR A 32 -1.01 -7.07 -7.15
CA THR A 32 -0.57 -7.54 -8.46
C THR A 32 0.77 -8.29 -8.38
N MET A 33 1.70 -7.81 -7.55
CA MET A 33 2.98 -8.51 -7.32
C MET A 33 2.78 -9.85 -6.62
N LEU A 34 1.90 -9.91 -5.62
CA LEU A 34 1.55 -11.13 -4.90
C LEU A 34 0.90 -12.16 -5.83
N GLU A 35 -0.05 -11.75 -6.67
CA GLU A 35 -0.69 -12.61 -7.67
C GLU A 35 0.34 -13.19 -8.65
N LYS A 36 1.26 -12.37 -9.16
CA LYS A 36 2.38 -12.83 -10.01
C LYS A 36 3.31 -13.81 -9.29
N ALA A 37 3.44 -13.69 -7.96
CA ALA A 37 4.20 -14.61 -7.11
C ALA A 37 3.41 -15.87 -6.69
N GLY A 38 2.19 -16.05 -7.21
CA GLY A 38 1.34 -17.22 -6.96
C GLY A 38 0.51 -17.16 -5.69
N PHE A 39 0.33 -15.97 -5.10
CA PHE A 39 -0.59 -15.80 -3.96
C PHE A 39 -2.03 -15.75 -4.42
N ILE A 40 -2.92 -16.35 -3.63
CA ILE A 40 -4.36 -16.38 -3.87
C ILE A 40 -5.04 -15.30 -3.01
N LYS A 41 -5.83 -14.43 -3.66
CA LYS A 41 -6.65 -13.43 -2.95
C LYS A 41 -7.78 -14.10 -2.19
N LEU A 42 -7.87 -13.81 -0.90
CA LEU A 42 -8.98 -14.17 -0.04
C LEU A 42 -9.92 -12.99 0.14
N ASN A 43 -11.22 -13.28 0.24
CA ASN A 43 -12.23 -12.30 0.62
C ASN A 43 -12.48 -12.39 2.13
N GLU A 44 -12.32 -11.29 2.85
CA GLU A 44 -12.48 -11.26 4.32
C GLU A 44 -13.88 -11.62 4.82
N ARG A 45 -14.89 -11.60 3.92
CA ARG A 45 -16.28 -11.97 4.25
C ARG A 45 -16.58 -13.47 4.08
N ASN A 46 -15.68 -14.23 3.47
CA ASN A 46 -15.87 -15.64 3.21
C ASN A 46 -15.20 -16.49 4.30
N LYS A 47 -15.73 -17.69 4.55
CA LYS A 47 -14.98 -18.72 5.28
C LYS A 47 -13.80 -19.15 4.42
N TRP A 48 -12.58 -19.05 4.95
CA TRP A 48 -11.38 -19.41 4.21
C TRP A 48 -11.12 -20.90 4.26
N LYS A 49 -10.72 -21.46 3.11
CA LYS A 49 -10.10 -22.78 3.02
C LYS A 49 -8.61 -22.55 2.77
N ILE A 50 -7.81 -22.86 3.78
CA ILE A 50 -6.36 -22.68 3.76
C ILE A 50 -5.72 -24.06 3.65
N GLU A 51 -4.78 -24.20 2.73
CA GLU A 51 -4.09 -25.45 2.45
C GLU A 51 -2.62 -25.33 2.81
N GLN A 52 -2.02 -26.46 3.18
CA GLN A 52 -0.58 -26.59 3.46
C GLN A 52 0.23 -26.19 2.23
N GLY A 53 1.33 -25.45 2.44
CA GLY A 53 2.12 -24.87 1.35
C GLY A 53 1.46 -23.71 0.59
N GLY A 54 0.21 -23.36 0.92
CA GLY A 54 -0.55 -22.33 0.24
C GLY A 54 -0.04 -20.91 0.53
N LYS A 55 -0.16 -20.03 -0.48
CA LYS A 55 0.20 -18.60 -0.39
C LYS A 55 -1.07 -17.77 -0.55
N TYR A 56 -1.34 -16.89 0.41
CA TYR A 56 -2.61 -16.18 0.46
C TYR A 56 -2.42 -14.72 0.84
N TYR A 57 -3.31 -13.86 0.35
CA TYR A 57 -3.38 -12.50 0.82
C TYR A 57 -4.82 -12.03 0.96
N VAL A 58 -5.05 -11.06 1.84
CA VAL A 58 -6.35 -10.43 2.06
C VAL A 58 -6.17 -8.93 2.10
N THR A 59 -7.16 -8.21 1.58
CA THR A 59 -7.22 -6.74 1.64
C THR A 59 -8.40 -6.30 2.47
N ARG A 60 -8.23 -5.24 3.26
CA ARG A 60 -9.32 -4.52 3.93
C ARG A 60 -9.38 -3.10 3.40
N ASN A 61 -10.58 -2.65 3.05
CA ASN A 61 -10.83 -1.30 2.50
C ASN A 61 -10.02 -0.95 1.24
N ASN A 62 -9.35 -1.94 0.62
CA ASN A 62 -8.33 -1.74 -0.42
C ASN A 62 -7.18 -0.78 -0.02
N SER A 63 -7.03 -0.46 1.27
CA SER A 63 -5.99 0.43 1.81
C SER A 63 -5.06 -0.25 2.81
N SER A 64 -5.33 -1.52 3.12
CA SER A 64 -4.49 -2.38 3.94
C SER A 64 -4.43 -3.77 3.36
N ILE A 65 -3.28 -4.43 3.50
CA ILE A 65 -3.02 -5.76 2.94
C ILE A 65 -2.25 -6.61 3.94
N ILE A 66 -2.62 -7.88 4.03
CA ILE A 66 -1.86 -8.90 4.75
C ILE A 66 -1.59 -10.03 3.76
N ALA A 67 -0.33 -10.40 3.60
CA ALA A 67 0.09 -11.56 2.83
C ALA A 67 0.75 -12.57 3.78
N PHE A 68 0.44 -13.85 3.62
CA PHE A 68 0.98 -14.92 4.44
C PHE A 68 1.16 -16.19 3.61
N GLN A 69 2.13 -17.00 4.01
CA GLN A 69 2.40 -18.30 3.44
C GLN A 69 2.26 -19.35 4.53
N VAL A 70 1.52 -20.41 4.23
CA VAL A 70 1.38 -21.58 5.10
C VAL A 70 2.57 -22.51 4.82
N PRO A 71 3.30 -22.96 5.84
CA PRO A 71 4.45 -23.83 5.64
C PRO A 71 4.04 -25.18 5.05
N ASP A 72 5.00 -25.84 4.40
CA ASP A 72 4.84 -27.22 3.91
C ASP A 72 4.90 -28.25 5.04
N ASN A 73 5.25 -27.86 6.27
CA ASN A 73 5.21 -28.70 7.46
C ASN A 73 4.27 -28.06 8.49
N MET A 74 3.30 -28.84 8.96
CA MET A 74 2.33 -28.41 9.97
C MET A 74 2.88 -28.42 11.40
N ASP A 75 4.07 -28.98 11.63
CA ASP A 75 4.78 -28.96 12.92
C ASP A 75 5.51 -27.61 13.19
N PHE A 76 4.99 -26.50 12.68
CA PHE A 76 5.55 -25.18 12.96
C PHE A 76 5.07 -24.69 14.34
N TYR A 77 5.95 -23.98 15.06
CA TYR A 77 5.68 -23.52 16.41
C TYR A 77 5.77 -22.00 16.57
N ASN A 78 6.05 -21.27 15.49
CA ASN A 78 6.21 -19.81 15.52
C ASN A 78 5.69 -19.13 14.24
N PHE A 79 5.33 -17.85 14.37
CA PHE A 79 5.07 -16.96 13.25
C PHE A 79 6.28 -16.06 13.01
N GLN A 80 6.64 -15.85 11.75
CA GLN A 80 7.58 -14.81 11.34
C GLN A 80 6.77 -13.68 10.71
N ILE A 81 6.73 -12.53 11.38
CA ILE A 81 5.88 -11.40 10.99
C ILE A 81 6.76 -10.18 10.77
N ALA A 82 6.64 -9.60 9.58
CA ALA A 82 7.14 -8.26 9.29
C ALA A 82 5.93 -7.35 9.04
N ALA A 83 5.97 -6.13 9.56
CA ALA A 83 4.90 -5.16 9.43
C ALA A 83 5.47 -3.80 9.04
N ALA A 84 4.75 -3.12 8.16
CA ALA A 84 4.97 -1.75 7.75
C ALA A 84 3.60 -1.08 7.49
N HIS A 85 3.58 0.23 7.35
CA HIS A 85 2.37 0.97 6.96
C HIS A 85 2.61 1.65 5.60
N SER A 86 1.54 1.78 4.80
CA SER A 86 1.61 2.27 3.42
C SER A 86 1.05 3.69 3.22
N ASP A 87 0.50 4.28 4.27
CA ASP A 87 0.03 5.66 4.26
C ASP A 87 1.19 6.62 4.54
N SER A 88 1.04 7.86 4.11
CA SER A 88 2.05 8.90 4.26
C SER A 88 1.37 10.26 4.42
N PRO A 89 2.03 11.25 5.04
CA PRO A 89 1.46 12.58 5.18
C PRO A 89 1.08 13.18 3.82
N ALA A 90 -0.12 13.73 3.72
CA ALA A 90 -0.68 14.20 2.46
C ALA A 90 -1.79 15.23 2.69
N PHE A 91 -2.13 15.99 1.64
CA PHE A 91 -3.41 16.70 1.60
C PHE A 91 -4.54 15.77 1.18
N LYS A 92 -5.66 15.80 1.91
CA LYS A 92 -6.91 15.12 1.56
C LYS A 92 -7.95 16.15 1.20
N ILE A 93 -8.64 15.94 0.08
CA ILE A 93 -9.73 16.81 -0.36
C ILE A 93 -10.93 16.58 0.57
N LYS A 94 -11.50 17.66 1.11
CA LYS A 94 -12.71 17.59 1.94
C LYS A 94 -13.94 17.25 1.10
N GLU A 95 -15.01 16.77 1.76
CA GLU A 95 -16.26 16.37 1.08
C GLU A 95 -16.92 17.49 0.26
N ASN A 96 -16.90 18.72 0.77
CA ASN A 96 -17.34 19.92 0.05
C ASN A 96 -16.13 20.86 -0.16
N PRO A 97 -15.28 20.62 -1.17
CA PRO A 97 -13.98 21.26 -1.25
C PRO A 97 -13.98 22.57 -2.04
N GLU A 98 -14.95 22.78 -2.93
CA GLU A 98 -14.94 23.94 -3.83
C GLU A 98 -15.12 25.25 -3.05
N MET A 99 -14.18 26.16 -3.24
CA MET A 99 -14.25 27.53 -2.73
C MET A 99 -14.01 28.48 -3.90
N VAL A 100 -14.88 29.48 -4.06
CA VAL A 100 -14.75 30.50 -5.10
C VAL A 100 -14.10 31.73 -4.49
N GLU A 101 -12.88 32.01 -4.93
CA GLU A 101 -12.08 33.15 -4.48
C GLU A 101 -12.26 34.32 -5.46
N ASP A 102 -12.73 35.47 -4.95
CA ASP A 102 -12.89 36.74 -5.69
C ASP A 102 -13.62 36.63 -7.05
N ASN A 103 -14.48 35.62 -7.22
CA ASN A 103 -15.14 35.26 -8.49
C ASN A 103 -14.19 35.01 -9.68
N ASN A 104 -12.90 34.78 -9.42
CA ASN A 104 -11.88 34.59 -10.46
C ASN A 104 -11.19 33.22 -10.39
N TYR A 105 -11.13 32.61 -9.21
CA TYR A 105 -10.46 31.33 -9.02
C TYR A 105 -11.35 30.35 -8.24
N VAL A 106 -11.27 29.08 -8.62
CA VAL A 106 -11.80 27.97 -7.81
C VAL A 106 -10.61 27.31 -7.13
N THR A 107 -10.66 27.23 -5.80
CA THR A 107 -9.69 26.48 -5.00
C THR A 107 -10.36 25.26 -4.37
N LEU A 108 -9.56 24.27 -3.99
CA LEU A 108 -10.03 23.08 -3.30
C LEU A 108 -9.56 23.10 -1.85
N ASN A 109 -10.52 23.12 -0.92
CA ASN A 109 -10.29 23.00 0.51
C ASN A 109 -9.79 21.59 0.83
N VAL A 110 -8.63 21.52 1.46
CA VAL A 110 -7.99 20.29 1.87
C VAL A 110 -7.81 20.24 3.39
N GLU A 111 -7.74 19.03 3.93
CA GLU A 111 -7.28 18.77 5.28
C GLU A 111 -5.89 18.11 5.26
N LYS A 112 -5.16 18.27 6.36
CA LYS A 112 -3.86 17.65 6.55
C LYS A 112 -4.08 16.23 7.05
N TYR A 113 -3.46 15.26 6.40
CA TYR A 113 -3.34 13.90 6.90
C TYR A 113 -1.95 13.71 7.52
N GLY A 114 -1.89 13.39 8.81
CA GLY A 114 -0.64 13.16 9.55
C GLY A 114 0.16 14.42 9.91
N GLY A 115 1.34 14.22 10.50
CA GLY A 115 2.27 15.29 10.93
C GLY A 115 3.13 15.83 9.79
N MET A 116 2.51 16.37 8.74
CA MET A 116 3.22 16.81 7.54
C MET A 116 4.10 18.06 7.79
N LEU A 117 5.29 18.06 7.19
CA LEU A 117 6.07 19.29 7.00
C LEU A 117 5.36 20.11 5.91
N MET A 118 4.76 21.24 6.27
CA MET A 118 3.94 22.03 5.34
C MET A 118 4.78 22.85 4.34
N ALA A 119 5.93 23.35 4.77
CA ALA A 119 6.74 24.25 3.93
C ALA A 119 7.15 23.62 2.59
N PRO A 120 7.60 22.35 2.51
CA PRO A 120 7.97 21.71 1.24
C PRO A 120 6.80 21.40 0.30
N TRP A 121 5.54 21.59 0.72
CA TRP A 121 4.38 21.44 -0.17
C TRP A 121 4.06 22.73 -0.94
N PHE A 122 4.63 23.85 -0.51
CA PHE A 122 4.65 25.09 -1.26
C PHE A 122 5.97 25.16 -2.04
N ASP A 123 5.94 25.84 -3.18
CA ASP A 123 7.05 25.92 -4.14
C ASP A 123 8.32 26.56 -3.56
#